data_AF-A0A932V608-F1
#
_entry.id   AF-A0A932V608-F1
#
_cell.length_a   1.000
_cell.length_b   1.000
_cell.length_c   1.000
_cell.angle_alpha   90.00
_cell.angle_beta   90.00
_cell.angle_gamma   90.00
#
_symmetry.space_group_name_H-M   'P 1'
#
loop_
_entity.id
_entity.type
_entity.pdbx_description
1 polymer ?
#
loop_
_entity_poly.entity_id
_entity_poly.type
_entity_poly.pdbx_seq_one_letter_code
_entity_poly.pdbx_strand_id
1 'polypeptide(L)'
;VRVYTIGLGSVQGGVVSLDGRQIRTSLDEPTLKEIAKSTDAEYYLATNETDLRKVYENLTTQLVLKTEKTEITFAFTALAALFSMVAGALSIAWFNRLP
;
A
#
# COMPACT_ATOMS: atom_id res chain seq x y z
N VAL A 1 -10.02 4.00 4.94
CA VAL A 1 -9.74 3.07 3.81
C VAL A 1 -10.80 3.36 2.75
N ARG A 2 -10.43 3.52 1.48
CA ARG A 2 -11.36 3.84 0.38
C ARG A 2 -11.72 2.57 -0.39
N VAL A 3 -13.00 2.36 -0.73
CA VAL A 3 -13.49 1.16 -1.43
C VAL A 3 -14.21 1.58 -2.72
N TYR A 4 -13.58 1.34 -3.86
CA TYR A 4 -14.15 1.60 -5.17
C TYR A 4 -14.99 0.40 -5.62
N THR A 5 -16.21 0.65 -6.08
CA THR A 5 -17.14 -0.41 -6.51
C THR A 5 -17.36 -0.36 -8.02
N ILE A 6 -17.33 -1.52 -8.66
CA ILE A 6 -17.55 -1.66 -10.11
C ILE A 6 -18.78 -2.53 -10.33
N GLY A 7 -19.82 -1.97 -10.94
CA GLY A 7 -21.00 -2.71 -11.37
C GLY A 7 -20.76 -3.43 -12.71
N LEU A 8 -21.02 -4.73 -12.76
CA LEU A 8 -20.89 -5.56 -13.96
C LEU A 8 -22.24 -6.17 -14.32
N GLY A 9 -22.66 -6.04 -15.58
CA GLY A 9 -23.93 -6.57 -16.07
C GLY A 9 -25.04 -5.52 -16.17
N SER A 10 -26.30 -5.97 -16.32
CA SER A 10 -27.45 -5.08 -16.51
C SER A 10 -28.32 -4.97 -15.26
N VAL A 11 -28.90 -3.78 -15.04
CA VAL A 11 -29.84 -3.52 -13.93
C VAL A 11 -31.17 -4.25 -14.15
N GLN A 12 -31.64 -4.37 -15.40
CA GLN A 12 -32.82 -5.19 -15.72
C GLN A 12 -32.60 -6.69 -15.44
N GLY A 13 -31.34 -7.12 -15.36
CA GLY A 13 -31.00 -8.52 -15.15
C GLY A 13 -31.21 -9.40 -16.38
N GLY A 14 -30.82 -10.65 -16.26
CA GLY A 14 -30.91 -11.65 -17.32
C GLY A 14 -30.94 -13.07 -16.76
N VAL A 15 -31.34 -14.04 -17.59
CA VAL A 15 -31.24 -15.45 -17.24
C VAL A 15 -29.93 -15.98 -17.81
N VAL A 16 -29.01 -16.35 -16.93
CA VAL A 16 -27.73 -16.97 -17.30
C VAL A 16 -27.86 -18.47 -17.08
N SER A 17 -27.44 -19.25 -18.07
CA SER A 17 -27.36 -20.71 -17.94
C SER A 17 -25.98 -21.06 -17.40
N LEU A 18 -25.91 -21.58 -16.18
CA LEU A 18 -24.68 -22.02 -15.54
C LEU A 18 -24.88 -23.47 -15.07
N ASP A 19 -24.03 -24.38 -15.55
CA ASP A 19 -24.09 -25.82 -15.23
C ASP A 19 -25.50 -26.45 -15.40
N GLY A 20 -26.19 -26.09 -16.48
CA GLY A 20 -27.54 -26.60 -16.78
C GLY A 20 -28.66 -26.00 -15.92
N ARG A 21 -28.36 -25.02 -15.06
CA ARG A 21 -29.35 -24.29 -14.24
C ARG A 21 -29.54 -22.89 -14.78
N GLN A 22 -30.80 -22.46 -14.85
CA GLN A 22 -31.15 -21.10 -15.18
C GLN A 22 -31.13 -20.24 -13.92
N ILE A 23 -30.20 -19.30 -13.85
CA ILE A 23 -30.05 -18.38 -12.72
C ILE A 23 -30.47 -17.00 -13.20
N ARG A 24 -31.42 -16.39 -12.49
CA ARG A 24 -31.81 -15.01 -12.74
C ARG A 24 -30.84 -14.09 -12.00
N THR A 25 -30.08 -13.31 -12.75
CA THR A 25 -29.12 -12.35 -12.20
C THR A 25 -29.65 -10.94 -12.43
N SER A 26 -29.35 -10.02 -11.53
CA SER A 26 -29.63 -8.59 -11.68
C SER A 26 -28.58 -7.80 -10.92
N LEU A 27 -28.10 -6.71 -11.52
CA LEU A 27 -27.13 -5.83 -10.86
C LEU A 27 -27.83 -4.95 -9.81
N ASP A 28 -27.38 -5.06 -8.56
CA ASP A 28 -27.81 -4.18 -7.47
C ASP A 28 -26.90 -2.94 -7.39
N GLU A 29 -27.15 -2.02 -8.31
CA GLU A 29 -26.45 -0.74 -8.40
C GLU A 29 -26.64 0.19 -7.17
N PRO A 30 -27.84 0.29 -6.54
CA PRO A 30 -28.04 1.09 -5.34
C PRO A 30 -27.08 0.72 -4.20
N THR A 31 -26.96 -0.57 -3.89
CA THR A 31 -26.09 -1.06 -2.81
C THR A 31 -24.62 -0.75 -3.09
N LEU A 32 -24.18 -0.91 -4.34
CA LEU A 32 -22.80 -0.59 -4.73
C LEU A 32 -22.50 0.91 -4.57
N LYS A 33 -23.42 1.78 -4.97
CA LYS A 33 -23.27 3.24 -4.78
C LYS A 33 -23.18 3.62 -3.31
N GLU A 34 -23.95 2.97 -2.45
CA GLU A 34 -23.94 3.23 -1.00
C GLU A 34 -22.59 2.84 -0.37
N ILE A 35 -22.04 1.68 -0.75
CA ILE A 35 -20.71 1.24 -0.30
C ILE A 35 -19.64 2.24 -0.70
N ALA A 36 -19.59 2.64 -1.99
CA ALA A 36 -18.61 3.61 -2.46
C ALA A 36 -18.73 4.94 -1.69
N LYS A 37 -19.96 5.47 -1.57
CA LYS A 37 -20.23 6.71 -0.84
C LYS A 37 -19.84 6.64 0.64
N SER A 38 -20.07 5.50 1.30
CA SER A 38 -19.71 5.32 2.71
C SER A 38 -18.21 5.41 2.98
N THR A 39 -17.40 5.20 1.94
CA THR A 39 -15.93 5.21 2.02
C THR A 39 -15.29 6.41 1.33
N ASP A 40 -16.09 7.42 0.97
CA ASP A 40 -15.68 8.58 0.16
C ASP A 40 -14.96 8.16 -1.14
N ALA A 41 -15.48 7.11 -1.78
CA ALA A 41 -14.99 6.57 -3.04
C ALA A 41 -16.07 6.66 -4.13
N GLU A 42 -15.69 6.33 -5.36
CA GLU A 42 -16.56 6.44 -6.54
C GLU A 42 -17.10 5.07 -6.99
N TYR A 43 -18.32 5.10 -7.55
CA TYR A 43 -18.96 3.98 -8.21
C TYR A 43 -18.79 4.09 -9.73
N TYR A 44 -18.43 2.97 -10.37
CA TYR A 44 -18.30 2.89 -11.82
C TYR A 44 -19.18 1.77 -12.37
N LEU A 45 -19.93 2.05 -13.43
CA LEU A 45 -20.67 1.03 -14.18
C LEU A 45 -19.80 0.58 -15.35
N ALA A 46 -19.24 -0.63 -15.29
CA ALA A 46 -18.42 -1.17 -16.36
C ALA A 46 -19.30 -1.66 -17.51
N THR A 47 -19.66 -0.74 -18.40
CA THR A 47 -20.46 -1.03 -19.59
C THR A 47 -19.58 -1.46 -20.78
N ASN A 48 -18.27 -1.13 -20.77
CA ASN A 48 -17.27 -1.53 -21.78
C ASN A 48 -15.84 -1.47 -21.21
N GLU A 49 -14.90 -2.23 -21.80
CA GLU A 49 -13.47 -2.33 -21.40
C GLU A 49 -12.75 -0.96 -21.25
N THR A 50 -13.22 0.06 -21.95
CA THR A 50 -12.64 1.41 -21.93
C THR A 50 -12.82 2.15 -20.59
N ASP A 51 -13.87 1.87 -19.82
CA ASP A 51 -14.06 2.49 -18.50
C ASP A 51 -13.17 1.85 -17.42
N LEU A 52 -12.83 0.56 -17.56
CA LEU A 52 -11.84 -0.10 -16.70
C LEU A 52 -10.48 0.60 -16.83
N ARG A 53 -10.06 0.98 -18.05
CA ARG A 53 -8.78 1.66 -18.27
C ARG A 53 -8.68 3.02 -17.59
N LYS A 54 -9.79 3.78 -17.52
CA LYS A 54 -9.85 5.07 -16.80
C LYS A 54 -9.76 4.91 -15.28
N VAL A 55 -10.35 3.86 -14.71
CA VAL A 55 -10.22 3.56 -13.26
C VAL A 55 -8.76 3.23 -12.92
N TYR A 56 -8.09 2.47 -13.79
CA TYR A 56 -6.66 2.16 -13.64
C TYR A 56 -5.73 3.35 -13.94
N GLU A 57 -6.06 4.23 -14.89
CA GLU A 57 -5.27 5.45 -15.19
C GLU A 57 -5.40 6.52 -14.08
N ASN A 58 -6.56 6.62 -13.41
CA ASN A 58 -6.76 7.51 -12.25
C ASN A 58 -6.19 6.94 -10.94
N LEU A 59 -5.83 5.66 -10.89
CA LEU A 59 -4.94 5.09 -9.87
C LEU A 59 -3.47 5.49 -10.16
N THR A 60 -3.26 6.73 -10.57
CA THR A 60 -1.93 7.36 -10.55
C THR A 60 -1.43 7.26 -9.11
N THR A 61 -0.53 6.30 -8.93
CA THR A 61 0.43 6.12 -7.85
C THR A 61 0.49 7.33 -6.94
N GLN A 62 -0.38 7.38 -5.92
CA GLN A 62 -0.18 8.31 -4.82
C GLN A 62 1.12 7.84 -4.16
N LEU A 63 2.22 8.50 -4.51
CA LEU A 63 3.51 8.39 -3.82
C LEU A 63 3.26 8.82 -2.37
N VAL A 64 2.78 7.88 -1.54
CA VAL A 64 2.67 8.09 -0.11
C VAL A 64 4.10 8.01 0.40
N LEU A 65 4.71 9.16 0.62
CA LEU A 65 5.98 9.29 1.32
C LEU A 65 5.81 8.69 2.72
N LYS A 66 6.19 7.42 2.88
CA LYS A 66 6.22 6.77 4.19
C LYS A 66 7.51 7.20 4.87
N THR A 67 7.38 7.97 5.95
CA THR A 67 8.53 8.32 6.79
C THR A 67 9.02 7.06 7.51
N GLU A 68 10.09 6.46 7.01
CA GLU A 68 10.82 5.39 7.70
C GLU A 68 11.75 6.02 8.75
N LYS A 69 11.75 5.48 9.96
CA LYS A 69 12.69 5.91 11.01
C LYS A 69 14.05 5.30 10.68
N THR A 70 14.99 6.11 10.22
CA THR A 70 16.39 5.69 10.08
C THR A 70 17.07 5.70 11.45
N GLU A 71 17.69 4.59 11.83
CA GLU A 71 18.41 4.48 13.09
C GLU A 71 19.75 5.23 13.03
N ILE A 72 19.98 6.13 14.00
CA ILE A 72 21.22 6.92 14.13
C ILE A 72 22.25 6.18 15.01
N THR A 73 21.89 5.02 15.57
CA THR A 73 22.72 4.22 16.47
C THR A 73 24.11 3.92 15.88
N PHE A 74 24.19 3.66 14.57
CA PHE A 74 25.46 3.43 13.89
C PHE A 74 26.46 4.58 14.07
N ALA A 75 26.01 5.84 13.99
CA ALA A 75 26.89 7.00 14.12
C ALA A 75 27.46 7.11 15.55
N PHE A 76 26.63 6.87 16.57
CA PHE A 76 27.07 6.88 17.97
C PHE A 76 28.01 5.71 18.28
N THR A 77 27.71 4.50 17.77
CA THR A 77 28.57 3.32 17.93
C THR A 77 29.93 3.52 17.26
N ALA A 78 29.94 4.08 16.04
CA ALA A 78 31.19 4.39 15.34
C ALA A 78 32.04 5.40 16.10
N LEU A 79 31.42 6.44 16.66
CA LEU A 79 32.09 7.45 17.47
C LEU A 79 32.68 6.84 18.75
N ALA A 80 31.90 6.02 19.47
CA ALA A 80 32.36 5.33 20.67
C ALA A 80 33.53 4.38 20.40
N ALA A 81 33.47 3.65 19.28
CA ALA A 81 34.56 2.77 18.83
C ALA A 81 35.84 3.56 18.55
N LEU A 82 35.74 4.69 17.84
CA LEU A 82 36.87 5.59 17.59
C LEU A 82 37.51 6.07 18.90
N PHE A 83 36.71 6.58 19.83
CA PHE A 83 37.23 7.04 21.13
C PHE A 83 37.88 5.92 21.92
N SER A 84 37.33 4.71 21.89
CA SER A 84 37.91 3.54 22.56
C SER A 84 39.27 3.15 21.97
N MET A 85 39.43 3.21 20.65
CA MET A 85 40.71 2.97 19.98
C MET A 85 41.75 4.03 20.36
N VAL A 86 41.36 5.30 20.36
CA VAL A 86 42.25 6.41 20.75
C VAL A 86 42.66 6.29 22.22
N ALA A 87 41.71 6.03 23.12
CA ALA A 87 41.98 5.83 24.53
C ALA A 87 42.91 4.63 24.77
N GLY A 88 42.71 3.53 24.03
CA GLY A 88 43.59 2.36 24.05
C GLY A 88 45.01 2.69 23.59
N ALA A 89 45.15 3.39 22.47
CA ALA A 89 46.45 3.81 21.94
C ALA A 89 47.19 4.75 22.90
N LEU A 90 46.50 5.75 23.45
CA LEU A 90 47.06 6.67 24.45
C LEU A 90 47.42 5.93 25.75
N SER A 91 46.59 4.97 26.19
CA SER A 91 46.86 4.17 27.39
C SER A 91 48.11 3.31 27.25
N ILE A 92 48.38 2.76 26.06
CA ILE A 92 49.62 2.03 25.79
C ILE A 92 50.81 3.01 25.77
N ALA A 93 50.67 4.14 25.08
CA ALA A 93 51.73 5.14 24.94
C ALA A 93 52.14 5.80 26.27
N TRP A 94 51.18 6.07 27.17
CA TRP A 94 51.48 6.75 28.45
C TRP A 94 52.00 5.82 29.54
N PHE A 95 51.49 4.59 29.60
CA PHE A 95 51.83 3.67 30.68
C PHE A 95 52.92 2.67 30.30
N ASN A 96 53.47 2.76 29.08
CA ASN A 96 54.55 1.92 28.55
C ASN A 96 54.45 0.45 28.99
N ARG A 97 53.24 -0.14 28.84
CA ARG A 97 52.88 -1.44 29.43
C ARG A 97 53.35 -2.64 28.61
N LEU A 98 54.23 -2.44 27.63
CA LEU A 98 54.88 -3.51 26.89
C LEU A 98 56.27 -3.73 27.52
N PRO A 99 56.65 -4.96 27.90
CA PRO A 99 58.03 -5.25 28.33
C PRO A 99 59.05 -4.96 27.22
#